data_AF-A0A412Y430-F1
#
_entry.id   AF-A0A412Y430-F1
#
_cell.length_a   1.000
_cell.length_b   1.000
_cell.length_c   1.000
_cell.angle_alpha   90.00
_cell.angle_beta   90.00
_cell.angle_gamma   90.00
#
_symmetry.space_group_name_H-M   'P 1'
#
loop_
_entity.id
_entity.type
_entity.pdbx_description
1 polymer ?
#
loop_
_entity_poly.entity_id
_entity_poly.type
_entity_poly.pdbx_seq_one_letter_code
_entity_poly.pdbx_strand_id
1 'polypeptide(L)'
;MKTNNNPTSGKRLAQLLALCLLATFSSCDRDGTESVEFGVNVQTPDAVYAGQPVTFEFDGNPDYIAFYSGEKNDRYANRDRTTLPEVDSLGLSYSAKMQYAENYDYLGDRILRVMISDTYDGSGEINPEEWHDLTDPDPAVNEEYLKSVILETSTTAKLPYAAVNLSQYKDKDFYLAFRYLAEPHTGIKSEGHTLPSDPKKTYSYDNRPRIDITELKLVKREPDKNLIVVEDMVREFVFTPHFVTSKVQNNFTVSNYSMMFQPQEYVVTDGKITVNESQDYDIDVWMVSQKLSPHSVEPDRGTPIKGTNARLGIYQHTYNEPGTYTATFIVTNANKWNSEQTVREVTVEVKPAQ
;
A
#
# COMPACT_ATOMS: atom_id res chain seq x y z
N MET A 1 -20.19 -95.23 -3.47
CA MET A 1 -20.04 -94.83 -2.05
C MET A 1 -18.86 -93.87 -2.00
N LYS A 2 -18.92 -92.61 -1.58
CA LYS A 2 -19.83 -91.83 -0.71
C LYS A 2 -19.81 -90.38 -1.24
N THR A 3 -20.94 -89.87 -1.69
CA THR A 3 -21.74 -88.77 -1.07
C THR A 3 -21.11 -87.37 -1.10
N ASN A 4 -21.77 -86.51 -1.87
CA ASN A 4 -21.76 -85.05 -1.85
C ASN A 4 -21.73 -84.46 -0.44
N ASN A 5 -21.08 -83.29 -0.29
CA ASN A 5 -21.57 -82.18 0.53
C ASN A 5 -20.91 -80.88 0.08
N ASN A 6 -21.67 -80.08 -0.68
CA ASN A 6 -21.39 -78.67 -0.95
C ASN A 6 -21.72 -77.86 0.31
N PRO A 7 -20.81 -77.04 0.87
CA PRO A 7 -21.21 -76.06 1.87
C PRO A 7 -21.76 -74.81 1.16
N THR A 8 -23.08 -74.71 1.10
CA THR A 8 -23.88 -73.51 0.73
C THR A 8 -23.76 -72.35 1.73
N SER A 9 -22.75 -72.37 2.62
CA SER A 9 -22.60 -71.40 3.71
C SER A 9 -21.84 -70.13 3.31
N GLY A 10 -20.89 -70.22 2.36
CA GLY A 10 -20.04 -69.09 1.98
C GLY A 10 -20.75 -67.95 1.24
N LYS A 11 -21.82 -68.24 0.50
CA LYS A 11 -22.53 -67.21 -0.28
C LYS A 11 -23.46 -66.34 0.57
N ARG A 12 -24.05 -66.88 1.63
CA ARG A 12 -24.87 -66.07 2.57
C ARG A 12 -24.01 -65.21 3.49
N LEU A 13 -22.81 -65.68 3.87
CA LEU A 13 -21.88 -64.89 4.67
C LEU A 13 -21.25 -63.74 3.85
N ALA A 14 -20.93 -63.97 2.58
CA ALA A 14 -20.46 -62.91 1.68
C ALA A 14 -21.55 -61.89 1.33
N GLN A 15 -22.82 -62.31 1.20
CA GLN A 15 -23.94 -61.39 1.01
C GLN A 15 -24.28 -60.59 2.29
N LEU A 16 -24.08 -61.15 3.48
CA LEU A 16 -24.22 -60.41 4.74
C LEU A 16 -23.04 -59.45 4.99
N LEU A 17 -21.81 -59.77 4.56
CA LEU A 17 -20.67 -58.84 4.65
C LEU A 17 -20.78 -57.70 3.62
N ALA A 18 -21.27 -57.97 2.40
CA ALA A 18 -21.47 -56.95 1.38
C ALA A 18 -22.64 -56.00 1.72
N LEU A 19 -23.60 -56.42 2.54
CA LEU A 19 -24.71 -55.57 3.01
C LEU A 19 -24.29 -54.67 4.20
N CYS A 20 -23.27 -55.05 4.96
CA CYS A 20 -22.72 -54.21 6.05
C CYS A 20 -21.67 -53.18 5.57
N LEU A 21 -21.13 -53.33 4.36
CA LEU A 21 -20.17 -52.37 3.76
C LEU A 21 -20.85 -51.19 3.05
N LEU A 22 -22.19 -51.15 2.99
CA LEU A 22 -22.99 -50.07 2.40
C LEU A 22 -23.55 -49.07 3.42
N ALA A 23 -23.21 -49.19 4.71
CA ALA A 23 -23.91 -48.45 5.77
C ALA A 23 -22.99 -47.66 6.73
N THR A 24 -21.85 -47.16 6.27
CA THR A 24 -21.05 -46.19 7.06
C THR A 24 -20.45 -45.09 6.19
N PHE A 25 -21.28 -44.40 5.40
CA PHE A 25 -21.10 -42.96 5.25
C PHE A 25 -22.05 -42.33 6.27
N SER A 26 -21.62 -42.23 7.53
CA SER A 26 -22.19 -41.22 8.42
C SER A 26 -21.92 -39.89 7.73
N SER A 27 -22.93 -39.39 7.03
CA SER A 27 -23.07 -37.97 6.76
C SER A 27 -22.85 -37.29 8.11
N CYS A 28 -21.78 -36.51 8.25
CA CYS A 28 -21.76 -35.52 9.30
C CYS A 28 -23.07 -34.75 9.11
N ASP A 29 -24.01 -34.87 10.05
CA ASP A 29 -25.12 -33.92 10.11
C ASP A 29 -24.44 -32.57 10.31
N ARG A 30 -24.31 -31.83 9.22
CA ARG A 30 -23.84 -30.46 9.28
C ARG A 30 -25.05 -29.71 9.80
N ASP A 31 -25.13 -29.54 11.12
CA ASP A 31 -26.08 -28.61 11.70
C ASP A 31 -25.97 -27.31 10.90
N GLY A 32 -27.10 -26.92 10.30
CA GLY A 32 -27.22 -25.68 9.56
C GLY A 32 -26.78 -24.52 10.46
N THR A 33 -26.21 -23.48 9.85
CA THR A 33 -25.92 -22.28 10.62
C THR A 33 -27.23 -21.58 11.00
N GLU A 34 -27.26 -20.95 12.17
CA GLU A 34 -28.42 -20.17 12.57
C GLU A 34 -28.71 -19.09 11.54
N SER A 35 -29.99 -18.95 11.17
CA SER A 35 -30.44 -17.85 10.33
C SER A 35 -30.10 -16.51 10.98
N VAL A 36 -29.75 -15.52 10.17
CA VAL A 36 -29.43 -14.18 10.65
C VAL A 36 -30.70 -13.37 10.85
N GLU A 37 -31.04 -13.10 12.11
CA GLU A 37 -31.99 -12.08 12.50
C GLU A 37 -31.21 -10.82 12.89
N PHE A 38 -31.47 -9.72 12.18
CA PHE A 38 -30.79 -8.46 12.45
C PHE A 38 -31.68 -7.27 12.09
N GLY A 39 -31.95 -6.46 13.11
CA GLY A 39 -32.54 -5.13 13.01
C GLY A 39 -31.51 -4.06 13.33
N VAL A 40 -31.61 -2.94 12.62
CA VAL A 40 -30.84 -1.73 12.87
C VAL A 40 -31.79 -0.55 12.94
N ASN A 41 -31.69 0.22 14.01
CA ASN A 41 -32.40 1.49 14.18
C ASN A 41 -31.38 2.61 14.38
N VAL A 42 -31.70 3.81 13.89
CA VAL A 42 -30.86 4.98 14.09
C VAL A 42 -31.46 5.81 15.22
N GLN A 43 -30.71 5.93 16.32
CA GLN A 43 -30.98 6.94 17.32
C GLN A 43 -30.51 8.29 16.77
N THR A 44 -31.44 9.04 16.19
CA THR A 44 -31.18 10.41 15.75
C THR A 44 -32.07 11.41 16.50
N PRO A 45 -31.53 12.54 16.97
CA PRO A 45 -32.34 13.73 17.18
C PRO A 45 -32.89 14.21 15.82
N ASP A 46 -33.77 15.22 15.79
CA ASP A 46 -34.46 15.70 14.58
C ASP A 46 -33.56 16.00 13.35
N ALA A 47 -32.23 16.11 13.52
CA ALA A 47 -31.22 16.16 12.45
C ALA A 47 -29.82 15.69 12.93
N VAL A 48 -28.99 15.17 12.01
CA VAL A 48 -27.56 14.90 12.21
C VAL A 48 -26.73 16.06 11.64
N TYR A 49 -25.69 16.47 12.35
CA TYR A 49 -24.73 17.49 11.91
C TYR A 49 -23.32 16.92 11.80
N ALA A 50 -22.54 17.43 10.87
CA ALA A 50 -21.14 17.05 10.70
C ALA A 50 -20.35 17.22 12.01
N GLY A 51 -19.57 16.19 12.36
CA GLY A 51 -18.81 16.11 13.61
C GLY A 51 -19.60 15.56 14.81
N GLN A 52 -20.89 15.27 14.67
CA GLN A 52 -21.70 14.62 15.71
C GLN A 52 -21.83 13.11 15.47
N PRO A 53 -21.81 12.28 16.53
CA PRO A 53 -21.95 10.83 16.39
C PRO A 53 -23.38 10.43 16.02
N VAL A 54 -23.52 9.59 15.00
CA VAL A 54 -24.73 8.86 14.67
C VAL A 54 -24.72 7.55 15.43
N THR A 55 -25.79 7.27 16.17
CA THR A 55 -25.89 6.07 17.01
C THR A 55 -26.81 5.05 16.35
N PHE A 56 -26.28 3.87 16.08
CA PHE A 56 -27.01 2.72 15.55
C PHE A 56 -27.29 1.74 16.68
N GLU A 57 -28.56 1.44 16.91
CA GLU A 57 -29.01 0.38 17.81
C GLU A 57 -29.22 -0.90 17.04
N PHE A 58 -28.76 -2.01 17.59
CA PHE A 58 -28.86 -3.33 16.98
C PHE A 58 -29.72 -4.28 17.81
N ASP A 59 -30.52 -5.07 17.12
CA ASP A 59 -31.26 -6.21 17.66
C ASP A 59 -30.99 -7.49 16.87
N GLY A 60 -31.44 -8.62 17.41
CA GLY A 60 -31.29 -9.95 16.79
C GLY A 60 -30.10 -10.75 17.30
N ASN A 61 -29.59 -11.67 16.49
CA ASN A 61 -28.59 -12.67 16.85
C ASN A 61 -27.29 -12.65 16.00
N PRO A 62 -26.68 -11.48 15.71
CA PRO A 62 -25.51 -11.43 14.83
C PRO A 62 -24.25 -12.02 15.49
N ASP A 63 -23.53 -12.93 14.82
CA ASP A 63 -22.18 -13.33 15.25
C ASP A 63 -21.15 -12.27 14.86
N TYR A 64 -21.15 -11.87 13.59
CA TYR A 64 -20.22 -10.90 13.02
C TYR A 64 -20.96 -9.75 12.37
N ILE A 65 -20.40 -8.54 12.49
CA ILE A 65 -20.89 -7.36 11.77
C ILE A 65 -19.68 -6.63 11.18
N ALA A 66 -19.70 -6.41 9.87
CA ALA A 66 -18.82 -5.48 9.18
C ALA A 66 -19.63 -4.25 8.75
N PHE A 67 -19.08 -3.07 9.00
CA PHE A 67 -19.73 -1.78 8.75
C PHE A 67 -19.02 -1.03 7.63
N TYR A 68 -19.81 -0.55 6.67
CA TYR A 68 -19.40 0.43 5.68
C TYR A 68 -20.14 1.72 5.99
N SER A 69 -19.42 2.81 6.22
CA SER A 69 -20.02 4.13 6.48
C SER A 69 -20.74 4.71 5.26
N GLY A 70 -20.36 4.29 4.04
CA GLY A 70 -20.77 4.95 2.81
C GLY A 70 -19.97 6.22 2.52
N GLU A 71 -19.01 6.57 3.38
CA GLU A 71 -18.01 7.59 3.09
C GLU A 71 -17.09 7.13 1.95
N LYS A 72 -16.31 8.07 1.45
CA LYS A 72 -15.34 7.80 0.40
C LYS A 72 -14.35 6.70 0.85
N ASN A 73 -14.06 5.74 -0.05
CA ASN A 73 -13.23 4.55 0.19
C ASN A 73 -13.80 3.56 1.23
N ASP A 74 -15.06 3.74 1.64
CA ASP A 74 -15.78 2.85 2.57
C ASP A 74 -17.24 2.65 2.12
N ARG A 75 -17.45 2.42 0.82
CA ARG A 75 -18.77 2.19 0.20
C ARG A 75 -18.97 0.71 -0.08
N TYR A 76 -20.04 0.12 0.47
CA TYR A 76 -20.41 -1.27 0.21
C TYR A 76 -20.59 -1.60 -1.28
N ALA A 77 -21.06 -0.63 -2.08
CA ALA A 77 -21.20 -0.76 -3.53
C ALA A 77 -19.86 -1.02 -4.25
N ASN A 78 -18.73 -0.64 -3.65
CA ASN A 78 -17.39 -0.79 -4.21
C ASN A 78 -16.61 -2.00 -3.65
N ARG A 79 -17.22 -2.83 -2.79
CA ARG A 79 -16.53 -3.96 -2.10
C ARG A 79 -15.97 -5.03 -3.05
N ASP A 80 -16.52 -5.11 -4.26
CA ASP A 80 -16.10 -6.04 -5.31
C ASP A 80 -15.44 -5.29 -6.49
N ARG A 81 -15.28 -3.97 -6.38
CA ARG A 81 -14.75 -3.11 -7.45
C ARG A 81 -13.24 -3.18 -7.45
N THR A 82 -12.69 -3.82 -8.49
CA THR A 82 -11.23 -3.94 -8.70
C THR A 82 -10.73 -3.09 -9.87
N THR A 83 -11.65 -2.48 -10.62
CA THR A 83 -11.33 -1.68 -11.81
C THR A 83 -12.16 -0.41 -11.89
N LEU A 84 -11.57 0.64 -12.47
CA LEU A 84 -12.23 1.86 -12.88
C LEU A 84 -12.53 1.77 -14.37
N PRO A 85 -13.78 2.03 -14.79
CA PRO A 85 -14.10 2.07 -16.21
C PRO A 85 -13.44 3.26 -16.92
N GLU A 86 -13.26 4.37 -16.20
CA GLU A 86 -12.70 5.61 -16.75
C GLU A 86 -11.85 6.33 -15.69
N VAL A 87 -10.75 6.93 -16.15
CA VAL A 87 -9.88 7.82 -15.36
C VAL A 87 -9.83 9.17 -16.06
N ASP A 88 -10.31 10.21 -15.37
CA ASP A 88 -10.33 11.60 -15.88
C ASP A 88 -8.91 12.16 -15.91
N SER A 89 -8.23 12.12 -14.77
CA SER A 89 -6.86 12.62 -14.61
C SER A 89 -6.03 11.76 -13.65
N LEU A 90 -4.71 11.77 -13.85
CA LEU A 90 -3.73 11.14 -12.98
C LEU A 90 -2.70 12.18 -12.51
N GLY A 91 -2.40 12.20 -11.21
CA GLY A 91 -1.39 13.10 -10.64
C GLY A 91 -0.45 12.36 -9.70
N LEU A 92 0.83 12.73 -9.73
CA LEU A 92 1.84 12.23 -8.79
C LEU A 92 2.33 13.39 -7.94
N SER A 93 2.50 13.16 -6.63
CA SER A 93 3.15 14.13 -5.75
C SER A 93 4.00 13.46 -4.70
N TYR A 94 5.00 14.18 -4.18
CA TYR A 94 5.83 13.73 -3.06
C TYR A 94 6.48 14.91 -2.33
N SER A 95 7.04 14.62 -1.17
CA SER A 95 7.96 15.49 -0.43
C SER A 95 9.31 14.78 -0.29
N ALA A 96 10.40 15.55 -0.20
CA ALA A 96 11.71 14.98 0.05
C ALA A 96 12.59 15.87 0.94
N LYS A 97 13.57 15.25 1.57
CA LYS A 97 14.56 15.90 2.39
C LYS A 97 15.93 15.29 2.12
N MET A 98 16.89 16.13 1.77
CA MET A 98 18.29 15.73 1.63
C MET A 98 19.05 16.18 2.87
N GLN A 99 19.86 15.31 3.46
CA GLN A 99 20.62 15.58 4.68
C GLN A 99 22.02 14.97 4.66
N TYR A 100 22.85 15.40 5.61
CA TYR A 100 24.23 14.93 5.76
C TYR A 100 25.08 15.20 4.51
N ALA A 101 24.71 16.22 3.73
CA ALA A 101 25.41 16.64 2.52
C ALA A 101 26.47 17.68 2.86
N GLU A 102 27.35 17.36 3.81
CA GLU A 102 28.31 18.34 4.33
C GLU A 102 29.47 18.59 3.36
N ASN A 103 29.80 17.62 2.52
CA ASN A 103 30.92 17.69 1.59
C ASN A 103 30.71 18.67 0.41
N TYR A 104 29.53 19.29 0.25
CA TYR A 104 29.18 20.22 -0.85
C TYR A 104 29.42 19.68 -2.27
N ASP A 105 29.90 18.44 -2.45
CA ASP A 105 30.21 17.87 -3.77
C ASP A 105 28.98 17.75 -4.68
N TYR A 106 27.78 17.64 -4.07
CA TYR A 106 26.49 17.53 -4.76
C TYR A 106 25.72 18.86 -4.81
N LEU A 107 26.40 19.99 -4.64
CA LEU A 107 25.75 21.31 -4.71
C LEU A 107 25.22 21.55 -6.13
N GLY A 108 23.93 21.86 -6.24
CA GLY A 108 23.25 22.09 -7.50
C GLY A 108 22.97 20.81 -8.30
N ASP A 109 23.38 19.65 -7.80
CA ASP A 109 23.21 18.37 -8.51
C ASP A 109 21.84 17.72 -8.23
N ARG A 110 21.29 17.10 -9.27
CA ARG A 110 20.03 16.34 -9.25
C ARG A 110 20.32 14.86 -9.05
N ILE A 111 20.76 14.52 -7.84
CA ILE A 111 21.04 13.13 -7.47
C ILE A 111 19.77 12.29 -7.23
N LEU A 112 18.63 12.93 -6.90
CA LEU A 112 17.34 12.24 -6.87
C LEU A 112 16.60 12.47 -8.19
N ARG A 113 16.24 11.38 -8.86
CA ARG A 113 15.43 11.38 -10.08
C ARG A 113 14.16 10.57 -9.85
N VAL A 114 13.07 10.99 -10.49
CA VAL A 114 11.80 10.26 -10.46
C VAL A 114 11.55 9.79 -11.88
N MET A 115 11.51 8.49 -12.07
CA MET A 115 11.50 7.85 -13.36
C MET A 115 10.15 7.19 -13.60
N ILE A 116 9.68 7.20 -14.85
CA ILE A 116 8.51 6.46 -15.28
C ILE A 116 8.83 5.64 -16.54
N SER A 117 8.26 4.44 -16.65
CA SER A 117 8.38 3.63 -17.85
C SER A 117 7.08 2.86 -18.11
N ASP A 118 6.56 2.96 -19.33
CA ASP A 118 5.49 2.12 -19.87
C ASP A 118 6.02 0.98 -20.76
N THR A 119 7.35 0.81 -20.82
CA THR A 119 8.04 -0.20 -21.66
C THR A 119 8.89 -1.18 -20.88
N TYR A 120 9.34 -0.83 -19.67
CA TYR A 120 10.02 -1.75 -18.76
C TYR A 120 9.18 -2.99 -18.48
N ASP A 121 9.80 -4.16 -18.54
CA ASP A 121 9.13 -5.45 -18.50
C ASP A 121 8.95 -6.04 -17.09
N GLY A 122 9.53 -5.40 -16.07
CA GLY A 122 9.50 -5.90 -14.70
C GLY A 122 10.50 -7.03 -14.43
N SER A 123 11.46 -7.28 -15.32
CA SER A 123 12.48 -8.35 -15.19
C SER A 123 13.41 -8.19 -13.99
N GLY A 124 13.57 -6.96 -13.50
CA GLY A 124 14.53 -6.58 -12.48
C GLY A 124 15.87 -6.08 -13.04
N GLU A 125 16.11 -6.24 -14.34
CA GLU A 125 17.26 -5.68 -15.05
C GLU A 125 16.92 -4.26 -15.52
N ILE A 126 17.61 -3.26 -14.98
CA ILE A 126 17.32 -1.86 -15.29
C ILE A 126 18.15 -1.41 -16.49
N ASN A 127 17.46 -1.07 -17.59
CA ASN A 127 18.02 -0.31 -18.70
C ASN A 127 17.54 1.15 -18.61
N PRO A 128 18.39 2.13 -18.20
CA PRO A 128 17.97 3.52 -18.03
C PRO A 128 17.36 4.18 -19.28
N GLU A 129 17.65 3.68 -20.48
CA GLU A 129 17.11 4.22 -21.74
C GLU A 129 15.60 3.96 -21.91
N GLU A 130 15.03 3.00 -21.19
CA GLU A 130 13.60 2.67 -21.20
C GLU A 130 12.78 3.57 -20.26
N TRP A 131 13.44 4.46 -19.53
CA TRP A 131 12.82 5.27 -18.49
C TRP A 131 12.87 6.75 -18.84
N HIS A 132 11.73 7.40 -18.72
CA HIS A 132 11.62 8.84 -18.82
C HIS A 132 11.83 9.49 -17.45
N ASP A 133 12.75 10.46 -17.37
CA ASP A 133 13.05 11.21 -16.14
C ASP A 133 12.04 12.35 -15.96
N LEU A 134 11.06 12.16 -15.07
CA LEU A 134 10.05 13.16 -14.74
C LEU A 134 10.64 14.39 -14.05
N THR A 135 11.87 14.34 -13.55
CA THR A 135 12.53 15.48 -12.93
C THR A 135 13.48 16.21 -13.87
N ASP A 136 13.51 15.83 -15.15
CA ASP A 136 14.28 16.52 -16.17
C ASP A 136 13.47 17.63 -16.87
N PRO A 137 13.78 18.91 -16.62
CA PRO A 137 13.16 19.99 -17.35
C PRO A 137 13.78 20.04 -18.75
N ASP A 138 13.13 19.44 -19.76
CA ASP A 138 13.54 19.63 -21.15
C ASP A 138 13.05 21.01 -21.64
N PRO A 139 13.93 22.00 -21.85
CA PRO A 139 13.51 23.32 -22.31
C PRO A 139 12.93 23.32 -23.73
N ALA A 140 13.15 22.26 -24.51
CA ALA A 140 12.58 22.10 -25.85
C ALA A 140 11.14 21.59 -25.83
N VAL A 141 10.71 21.01 -24.71
CA VAL A 141 9.39 20.40 -24.54
C VAL A 141 8.67 21.15 -23.42
N ASN A 142 7.59 21.86 -23.76
CA ASN A 142 6.80 22.61 -22.77
C ASN A 142 5.90 21.66 -21.94
N GLU A 143 6.53 20.67 -21.30
CA GLU A 143 5.91 19.68 -20.44
C GLU A 143 6.10 20.06 -18.96
N GLU A 144 5.13 19.68 -18.14
CA GLU A 144 5.24 19.83 -16.70
C GLU A 144 6.26 18.82 -16.16
N TYR A 145 7.24 19.30 -15.40
CA TYR A 145 8.25 18.44 -14.78
C TYR A 145 8.11 18.47 -13.27
N LEU A 146 8.46 17.35 -12.65
CA LEU A 146 8.44 17.16 -11.22
C LEU A 146 9.73 17.74 -10.61
N LYS A 147 9.61 18.60 -9.60
CA LYS A 147 10.80 19.16 -8.94
C LYS A 147 11.52 18.08 -8.14
N SER A 148 12.85 18.07 -8.20
CA SER A 148 13.71 17.28 -7.31
C SER A 148 14.22 18.10 -6.12
N VAL A 149 14.66 17.41 -5.06
CA VAL A 149 15.34 18.05 -3.94
C VAL A 149 16.79 18.33 -4.34
N ILE A 150 17.17 19.61 -4.35
CA ILE A 150 18.50 20.08 -4.75
C ILE A 150 19.17 20.76 -3.56
N LEU A 151 20.45 20.46 -3.34
CA LEU A 151 21.27 21.16 -2.36
C LEU A 151 21.78 22.46 -2.95
N GLU A 152 21.45 23.63 -2.39
CA GLU A 152 21.90 24.91 -2.96
C GLU A 152 23.05 25.57 -2.19
N THR A 153 22.95 25.65 -0.86
CA THR A 153 23.92 26.40 -0.03
C THR A 153 24.13 25.84 1.38
N SER A 154 23.35 24.84 1.78
CA SER A 154 23.32 24.26 3.12
C SER A 154 23.75 22.79 3.10
N THR A 155 23.86 22.16 4.27
CA THR A 155 24.08 20.70 4.41
C THR A 155 22.76 19.91 4.45
N THR A 156 21.64 20.59 4.26
CA THR A 156 20.28 20.01 4.27
C THR A 156 19.37 20.80 3.34
N ALA A 157 18.71 20.10 2.42
CA ALA A 157 17.67 20.67 1.57
C ALA A 157 16.31 20.04 1.88
N LYS A 158 15.24 20.82 1.70
CA LYS A 158 13.86 20.37 1.89
C LYS A 158 13.04 20.72 0.65
N LEU A 159 12.38 19.71 0.11
CA LEU A 159 11.33 19.83 -0.88
C LEU A 159 10.00 19.50 -0.18
N PRO A 160 9.25 20.50 0.32
CA PRO A 160 8.05 20.23 1.11
C PRO A 160 6.92 19.63 0.27
N TYR A 161 6.90 19.91 -1.03
CA TYR A 161 5.90 19.38 -1.97
C TYR A 161 6.38 19.57 -3.41
N ALA A 162 6.23 18.53 -4.22
CA ALA A 162 6.31 18.58 -5.67
C ALA A 162 5.18 17.73 -6.25
N ALA A 163 4.61 18.16 -7.37
CA ALA A 163 3.59 17.44 -8.09
C ALA A 163 3.75 17.58 -9.60
N VAL A 164 3.23 16.61 -10.34
CA VAL A 164 3.21 16.60 -11.81
C VAL A 164 1.93 15.92 -12.31
N ASN A 165 1.38 16.43 -13.41
CA ASN A 165 0.30 15.76 -14.12
C ASN A 165 0.84 14.55 -14.91
N LEU A 166 0.28 13.36 -14.64
CA LEU A 166 0.61 12.11 -15.33
C LEU A 166 -0.53 11.61 -16.22
N SER A 167 -1.46 12.49 -16.63
CA SER A 167 -2.65 12.09 -17.38
C SER A 167 -2.33 11.54 -18.77
N GLN A 168 -1.13 11.80 -19.32
CA GLN A 168 -0.67 11.09 -20.53
C GLN A 168 -0.49 9.57 -20.31
N TYR A 169 -0.37 9.12 -19.07
CA TYR A 169 -0.24 7.71 -18.69
C TYR A 169 -1.56 7.11 -18.18
N LYS A 170 -2.68 7.84 -18.20
CA LYS A 170 -3.94 7.40 -17.55
C LYS A 170 -4.56 6.13 -18.17
N ASP A 171 -4.24 5.83 -19.42
CA ASP A 171 -4.74 4.66 -20.16
C ASP A 171 -3.64 3.61 -20.39
N LYS A 172 -2.50 3.75 -19.69
CA LYS A 172 -1.35 2.84 -19.80
C LYS A 172 -0.96 2.34 -18.43
N ASP A 173 -0.60 1.06 -18.37
CA ASP A 173 0.14 0.60 -17.21
C ASP A 173 1.58 1.09 -17.29
N PHE A 174 2.17 1.40 -16.15
CA PHE A 174 3.55 1.89 -16.06
C PHE A 174 4.22 1.45 -14.76
N TYR A 175 5.53 1.62 -14.71
CA TYR A 175 6.33 1.51 -13.49
C TYR A 175 6.81 2.90 -13.09
N LEU A 176 6.89 3.15 -11.79
CA LEU A 176 7.53 4.33 -11.23
C LEU A 176 8.81 3.91 -10.52
N ALA A 177 9.83 4.77 -10.55
CA ALA A 177 11.01 4.57 -9.73
C ALA A 177 11.54 5.87 -9.14
N PHE A 178 12.08 5.77 -7.93
CA PHE A 178 12.99 6.79 -7.41
C PHE A 178 14.42 6.30 -7.65
N ARG A 179 15.19 7.07 -8.39
CA ARG A 179 16.59 6.77 -8.71
C ARG A 179 17.49 7.71 -7.93
N TYR A 180 18.36 7.13 -7.12
CA TYR A 180 19.51 7.80 -6.52
C TYR A 180 20.70 7.61 -7.45
N LEU A 181 21.12 8.67 -8.13
CA LEU A 181 22.25 8.68 -9.04
C LEU A 181 23.27 9.71 -8.54
N ALA A 182 24.32 9.23 -7.88
CA ALA A 182 25.43 10.06 -7.42
C ALA A 182 26.71 9.60 -8.12
N GLU A 183 27.34 10.48 -8.88
CA GLU A 183 28.57 10.17 -9.62
C GLU A 183 29.77 9.89 -8.68
N PRO A 184 30.87 9.31 -9.22
CA PRO A 184 32.12 9.15 -8.48
C PRO A 184 32.75 10.51 -8.24
N HIS A 185 33.21 10.78 -7.02
CA HIS A 185 33.81 12.06 -6.67
C HIS A 185 35.13 11.85 -5.95
N THR A 186 36.14 12.62 -6.36
CA THR A 186 37.47 12.65 -5.73
C THR A 186 37.59 13.76 -4.69
N GLY A 187 36.45 14.28 -4.21
CA GLY A 187 36.37 15.27 -3.15
C GLY A 187 37.03 14.73 -1.89
N ILE A 188 37.78 15.58 -1.21
CA ILE A 188 38.55 15.24 0.00
C ILE A 188 37.63 14.51 0.99
N LYS A 189 38.08 13.39 1.57
CA LYS A 189 37.44 12.81 2.77
C LYS A 189 37.19 13.94 3.75
N SER A 190 35.94 14.29 3.96
CA SER A 190 35.53 15.48 4.68
C SER A 190 35.69 15.27 6.18
N GLU A 191 35.46 14.07 6.71
CA GLU A 191 35.52 13.77 8.14
C GLU A 191 36.87 14.19 8.75
N GLY A 192 36.81 15.08 9.74
CA GLY A 192 37.98 15.64 10.40
C GLY A 192 38.63 16.84 9.68
N HIS A 193 38.24 17.17 8.45
CA HIS A 193 38.64 18.42 7.78
C HIS A 193 37.75 19.59 8.23
N THR A 194 38.30 20.80 8.26
CA THR A 194 37.59 22.02 8.72
C THR A 194 36.61 22.55 7.68
N LEU A 195 35.43 23.01 8.11
CA LEU A 195 34.42 23.59 7.21
C LEU A 195 34.93 24.93 6.62
N PRO A 196 34.78 25.17 5.30
CA PRO A 196 35.07 26.46 4.67
C PRO A 196 34.30 27.63 5.28
N SER A 197 33.08 27.37 5.76
CA SER A 197 32.19 28.35 6.38
C SER A 197 32.48 28.59 7.87
N ASP A 198 33.17 27.68 8.55
CA ASP A 198 33.56 27.79 9.96
C ASP A 198 34.83 26.96 10.22
N PRO A 199 36.03 27.57 10.17
CA PRO A 199 37.30 26.87 10.33
C PRO A 199 37.51 26.22 11.71
N LYS A 200 36.61 26.45 12.68
CA LYS A 200 36.65 25.84 14.02
C LYS A 200 35.83 24.56 14.12
N LYS A 201 35.03 24.24 13.10
CA LYS A 201 34.24 23.02 13.02
C LYS A 201 34.84 22.12 11.95
N THR A 202 34.78 20.82 12.21
CA THR A 202 35.15 19.79 11.23
C THR A 202 33.90 19.12 10.68
N TYR A 203 33.96 18.60 9.46
CA TYR A 203 32.88 17.78 8.93
C TYR A 203 32.73 16.53 9.79
N SER A 204 31.48 16.09 9.91
CA SER A 204 31.08 14.96 10.75
C SER A 204 30.79 13.69 9.95
N TYR A 205 30.71 13.78 8.62
CA TYR A 205 30.38 12.68 7.73
C TYR A 205 31.20 12.70 6.43
N ASP A 206 31.60 11.50 5.98
CA ASP A 206 32.20 11.24 4.66
C ASP A 206 31.21 10.67 3.64
N ASN A 207 29.98 10.36 4.06
CA ASN A 207 29.05 9.63 3.21
C ASN A 207 28.33 10.56 2.24
N ARG A 208 27.85 9.98 1.14
CA ARG A 208 26.94 10.69 0.23
C ARG A 208 25.64 11.10 0.93
N PRO A 209 24.95 12.13 0.43
CA PRO A 209 23.75 12.66 1.05
C PRO A 209 22.69 11.58 1.28
N ARG A 210 22.11 11.58 2.48
CA ARG A 210 20.87 10.84 2.75
C ARG A 210 19.71 11.57 2.08
N ILE A 211 18.80 10.81 1.48
CA ILE A 211 17.53 11.34 0.96
C ILE A 211 16.37 10.56 1.56
N ASP A 212 15.48 11.29 2.22
CA ASP A 212 14.18 10.79 2.68
C ASP A 212 13.10 11.27 1.73
N ILE A 213 12.21 10.36 1.32
CA ILE A 213 11.01 10.63 0.53
C ILE A 213 9.80 10.29 1.39
N THR A 214 8.82 11.19 1.42
CA THR A 214 7.57 11.07 2.19
C THR A 214 6.41 11.64 1.39
N GLU A 215 5.17 11.44 1.87
CA GLU A 215 3.96 12.01 1.24
C GLU A 215 3.81 11.67 -0.24
N LEU A 216 4.34 10.51 -0.67
CA LEU A 216 4.15 10.02 -2.03
C LEU A 216 2.68 9.66 -2.24
N LYS A 217 2.06 10.29 -3.23
CA LYS A 217 0.66 10.06 -3.58
C LYS A 217 0.55 9.94 -5.09
N LEU A 218 -0.03 8.84 -5.56
CA LEU A 218 -0.59 8.75 -6.90
C LEU A 218 -2.11 8.92 -6.78
N VAL A 219 -2.61 10.02 -7.34
CA VAL A 219 -4.02 10.41 -7.24
C VAL A 219 -4.70 10.17 -8.58
N LYS A 220 -5.72 9.31 -8.55
CA LYS A 220 -6.60 9.00 -9.68
C LYS A 220 -7.88 9.79 -9.49
N ARG A 221 -8.34 10.48 -10.52
CA ARG A 221 -9.63 11.17 -10.52
C ARG A 221 -10.62 10.42 -11.39
N GLU A 222 -11.76 10.05 -10.83
CA GLU A 222 -12.91 9.56 -11.57
C GLU A 222 -13.68 10.74 -12.22
N PRO A 223 -14.44 10.53 -13.32
CA PRO A 223 -15.20 11.59 -13.99
C PRO A 223 -16.21 12.33 -13.09
N ASP A 224 -16.72 11.65 -12.07
CA ASP A 224 -17.62 12.23 -11.05
C ASP A 224 -16.87 13.03 -9.97
N LYS A 225 -15.54 13.21 -10.14
CA LYS A 225 -14.59 13.90 -9.28
C LYS A 225 -14.21 13.16 -7.99
N ASN A 226 -14.61 11.89 -7.82
CA ASN A 226 -14.06 11.06 -6.76
C ASN A 226 -12.54 10.91 -6.96
N LEU A 227 -11.77 10.97 -5.85
CA LEU A 227 -10.31 10.86 -5.88
C LEU A 227 -9.87 9.57 -5.20
N ILE A 228 -9.18 8.68 -5.91
CA ILE A 228 -8.55 7.52 -5.28
C ILE A 228 -7.08 7.85 -5.09
N VAL A 229 -6.58 7.64 -3.87
CA VAL A 229 -5.21 7.97 -3.47
C VAL A 229 -4.49 6.66 -3.19
N VAL A 230 -3.37 6.47 -3.86
CA VAL A 230 -2.42 5.39 -3.61
C VAL A 230 -1.22 6.00 -2.89
N GLU A 231 -0.89 5.50 -1.70
CA GLU A 231 0.13 6.12 -0.83
C GLU A 231 0.99 5.10 -0.05
N ASP A 232 0.60 3.82 0.04
CA ASP A 232 1.39 2.80 0.72
C ASP A 232 2.52 2.28 -0.18
N MET A 233 3.75 2.72 0.12
CA MET A 233 4.96 2.38 -0.64
C MET A 233 5.32 0.88 -0.58
N VAL A 234 4.83 0.13 0.41
CA VAL A 234 5.14 -1.29 0.62
C VAL A 234 4.04 -2.20 0.06
N ARG A 235 2.77 -1.79 0.19
CA ARG A 235 1.62 -2.63 -0.17
C ARG A 235 1.01 -2.29 -1.52
N GLU A 236 0.97 -1.01 -1.88
CA GLU A 236 0.32 -0.56 -3.11
C GLU A 236 1.34 -0.24 -4.21
N PHE A 237 2.43 0.45 -3.88
CA PHE A 237 3.53 0.64 -4.84
C PHE A 237 4.50 -0.54 -4.85
N VAL A 238 4.66 -1.24 -3.73
CA VAL A 238 5.57 -2.40 -3.59
C VAL A 238 6.98 -2.09 -4.11
N PHE A 239 7.58 -0.99 -3.64
CA PHE A 239 8.91 -0.59 -4.10
C PHE A 239 9.99 -1.61 -3.72
N THR A 240 10.82 -2.00 -4.69
CA THR A 240 11.98 -2.89 -4.51
C THR A 240 13.27 -2.20 -4.93
N PRO A 241 14.39 -2.39 -4.19
CA PRO A 241 15.67 -1.83 -4.57
C PRO A 241 16.34 -2.62 -5.72
N HIS A 242 16.90 -1.91 -6.68
CA HIS A 242 17.74 -2.42 -7.77
C HIS A 242 19.06 -1.66 -7.76
N PHE A 243 20.16 -2.40 -7.66
CA PHE A 243 21.52 -1.85 -7.56
C PHE A 243 22.22 -2.00 -8.90
N VAL A 244 22.32 -0.92 -9.67
CA VAL A 244 22.86 -0.95 -11.03
C VAL A 244 24.38 -0.96 -11.00
N THR A 245 24.99 0.10 -10.47
CA THR A 245 26.46 0.21 -10.30
C THR A 245 26.89 0.24 -8.83
N SER A 246 25.94 0.38 -7.90
CA SER A 246 26.23 0.49 -6.48
C SER A 246 26.84 -0.78 -5.88
N LYS A 247 28.05 -0.65 -5.33
CA LYS A 247 28.69 -1.68 -4.49
C LYS A 247 28.09 -1.75 -3.09
N VAL A 248 27.40 -0.70 -2.66
CA VAL A 248 26.72 -0.59 -1.36
C VAL A 248 25.27 -1.02 -1.54
N GLN A 249 24.82 -1.99 -0.73
CA GLN A 249 23.45 -2.50 -0.77
C GLN A 249 22.70 -2.37 0.56
N ASN A 250 23.33 -1.77 1.56
CA ASN A 250 22.76 -1.52 2.88
C ASN A 250 22.23 -0.08 3.00
N ASN A 251 21.35 0.14 3.99
CA ASN A 251 20.76 1.44 4.32
C ASN A 251 19.91 2.07 3.20
N PHE A 252 19.20 1.20 2.49
CA PHE A 252 18.11 1.55 1.61
C PHE A 252 16.84 0.92 2.18
N THR A 253 15.85 1.74 2.54
CA THR A 253 14.65 1.22 3.23
C THR A 253 13.38 1.77 2.63
N VAL A 254 12.35 0.92 2.57
CA VAL A 254 10.98 1.28 2.24
C VAL A 254 10.09 0.93 3.42
N SER A 255 9.30 1.88 3.88
CA SER A 255 8.24 1.74 4.89
C SER A 255 6.93 2.22 4.28
N ASN A 256 5.78 1.96 4.91
CA ASN A 256 4.47 2.26 4.32
C ASN A 256 4.35 3.69 3.76
N TYR A 257 4.91 4.70 4.43
CA TYR A 257 4.76 6.11 4.03
C TYR A 257 6.09 6.85 3.85
N SER A 258 7.21 6.11 3.83
CA SER A 258 8.52 6.72 3.64
C SER A 258 9.51 5.78 2.98
N MET A 259 10.45 6.38 2.26
CA MET A 259 11.58 5.71 1.65
C MET A 259 12.86 6.47 1.98
N MET A 260 13.96 5.74 2.19
CA MET A 260 15.26 6.32 2.52
C MET A 260 16.33 5.74 1.61
N PHE A 261 17.13 6.63 1.02
CA PHE A 261 18.42 6.35 0.42
C PHE A 261 19.51 6.88 1.35
N GLN A 262 20.35 6.00 1.87
CA GLN A 262 21.54 6.40 2.63
C GLN A 262 22.68 5.42 2.35
N PRO A 263 23.31 5.45 1.18
CA PRO A 263 24.48 4.63 0.94
C PRO A 263 25.51 4.85 2.05
N GLN A 264 25.98 3.75 2.67
CA GLN A 264 27.07 3.75 3.63
C GLN A 264 27.94 2.52 3.38
N GLU A 265 29.22 2.71 3.14
CA GLU A 265 30.16 1.59 3.05
C GLU A 265 30.74 1.27 4.44
N TYR A 266 30.61 0.02 4.87
CA TYR A 266 31.23 -0.46 6.10
C TYR A 266 32.60 -1.07 5.81
N VAL A 267 33.65 -0.50 6.38
CA VAL A 267 35.02 -0.98 6.29
C VAL A 267 35.42 -1.61 7.62
N VAL A 268 35.98 -2.81 7.57
CA VAL A 268 36.52 -3.51 8.74
C VAL A 268 38.04 -3.33 8.78
N THR A 269 38.53 -2.61 9.78
CA THR A 269 39.97 -2.42 10.03
C THR A 269 40.28 -2.89 11.45
N ASP A 270 41.24 -3.82 11.60
CA ASP A 270 41.65 -4.39 12.89
C ASP A 270 40.49 -4.91 13.76
N GLY A 271 39.47 -5.51 13.13
CA GLY A 271 38.28 -6.03 13.81
C GLY A 271 37.27 -4.97 14.27
N LYS A 272 37.50 -3.69 13.94
CA LYS A 272 36.55 -2.59 14.17
C LYS A 272 35.82 -2.25 12.87
N ILE A 273 34.50 -2.18 12.93
CA ILE A 273 33.66 -1.69 11.83
C ILE A 273 33.68 -0.16 11.89
N THR A 274 34.09 0.47 10.80
CA THR A 274 34.01 1.93 10.58
C THR A 274 33.19 2.18 9.33
N VAL A 275 32.47 3.30 9.26
CA VAL A 275 31.88 3.76 7.99
C VAL A 275 32.97 4.52 7.25
N ASN A 276 33.33 4.10 6.06
CA ASN A 276 34.36 4.73 5.24
C ASN A 276 34.02 4.45 3.79
N GLU A 277 33.14 5.29 3.24
CA GLU A 277 32.67 5.19 1.85
C GLU A 277 33.80 5.55 0.88
N SER A 278 34.13 4.61 0.00
CA SER A 278 34.99 4.92 -1.14
C SER A 278 34.16 5.70 -2.15
N GLN A 279 34.56 6.93 -2.42
CA GLN A 279 33.84 7.85 -3.30
C GLN A 279 34.26 7.73 -4.78
N ASP A 280 35.09 6.75 -5.13
CA ASP A 280 35.72 6.59 -6.44
C ASP A 280 34.87 5.86 -7.49
N TYR A 281 33.64 5.46 -7.15
CA TYR A 281 32.66 4.88 -8.07
C TYR A 281 31.29 5.55 -7.91
N ASP A 282 30.43 5.40 -8.90
CA ASP A 282 29.07 5.90 -8.93
C ASP A 282 28.14 5.06 -8.07
N ILE A 283 27.15 5.70 -7.44
CA ILE A 283 26.03 5.03 -6.80
C ILE A 283 24.81 5.27 -7.69
N ASP A 284 24.42 4.22 -8.40
CA ASP A 284 23.15 4.15 -9.11
C ASP A 284 22.25 3.09 -8.46
N VAL A 285 21.24 3.55 -7.72
CA VAL A 285 20.27 2.71 -7.01
C VAL A 285 18.86 3.17 -7.33
N TRP A 286 18.03 2.23 -7.74
CA TRP A 286 16.64 2.47 -8.10
C TRP A 286 15.73 1.81 -7.09
N MET A 287 14.70 2.50 -6.65
CA MET A 287 13.56 1.90 -5.95
C MET A 287 12.42 1.84 -6.95
N VAL A 288 12.16 0.65 -7.49
CA VAL A 288 11.21 0.43 -8.59
C VAL A 288 9.89 -0.12 -8.04
N SER A 289 8.76 0.46 -8.43
CA SER A 289 7.44 -0.02 -8.02
C SER A 289 7.10 -1.34 -8.70
N GLN A 290 6.06 -2.01 -8.23
CA GLN A 290 5.34 -2.96 -9.09
C GLN A 290 4.71 -2.24 -10.29
N LYS A 291 4.20 -3.02 -11.24
CA LYS A 291 3.43 -2.50 -12.37
C LYS A 291 2.16 -1.81 -11.84
N LEU A 292 2.03 -0.52 -12.11
CA LEU A 292 0.90 0.30 -11.69
C LEU A 292 -0.10 0.41 -12.85
N SER A 293 -1.36 0.14 -12.55
CA SER A 293 -2.45 0.39 -13.49
C SER A 293 -3.31 1.54 -12.99
N PRO A 294 -3.50 2.62 -13.77
CA PRO A 294 -4.43 3.69 -13.42
C PRO A 294 -5.85 3.18 -13.20
N HIS A 295 -6.26 2.18 -13.97
CA HIS A 295 -7.59 1.60 -13.89
C HIS A 295 -7.75 0.59 -12.75
N SER A 296 -6.69 0.10 -12.11
CA SER A 296 -6.82 -0.82 -10.96
C SER A 296 -7.18 -0.07 -9.68
N VAL A 297 -8.08 -0.61 -8.87
CA VAL A 297 -8.42 -0.05 -7.54
C VAL A 297 -8.54 -1.15 -6.51
N GLU A 298 -8.13 -0.84 -5.29
CA GLU A 298 -8.44 -1.70 -4.16
C GLU A 298 -9.94 -1.61 -3.86
N PRO A 299 -10.62 -2.74 -3.65
CA PRO A 299 -12.02 -2.72 -3.22
C PRO A 299 -12.15 -2.09 -1.83
N ASP A 300 -13.23 -1.34 -1.63
CA ASP A 300 -13.54 -0.75 -0.32
C ASP A 300 -13.75 -1.87 0.71
N ARG A 301 -13.19 -1.70 1.92
CA ARG A 301 -13.26 -2.71 2.98
C ARG A 301 -14.00 -2.17 4.20
N GLY A 302 -15.09 -2.85 4.55
CA GLY A 302 -15.86 -2.53 5.74
C GLY A 302 -15.06 -2.78 7.00
N THR A 303 -15.31 -1.96 8.01
CA THR A 303 -14.71 -2.07 9.34
C THR A 303 -15.39 -3.19 10.13
N PRO A 304 -14.66 -4.22 10.62
CA PRO A 304 -15.24 -5.20 11.53
C PRO A 304 -15.58 -4.55 12.86
N ILE A 305 -16.86 -4.48 13.22
CA ILE A 305 -17.33 -3.85 14.46
C ILE A 305 -17.79 -4.87 15.51
N LYS A 306 -18.08 -6.11 15.10
CA LYS A 306 -18.47 -7.20 16.00
C LYS A 306 -17.85 -8.54 15.60
N GLY A 307 -17.44 -9.32 16.61
CA GLY A 307 -17.17 -10.76 16.50
C GLY A 307 -17.95 -11.59 17.53
N THR A 308 -17.69 -12.90 17.58
CA THR A 308 -18.45 -13.87 18.40
C THR A 308 -18.37 -13.66 19.91
N ASN A 309 -17.31 -13.02 20.39
CA ASN A 309 -16.99 -12.97 21.82
C ASN A 309 -17.74 -11.88 22.60
N ALA A 310 -18.50 -11.01 21.92
CA ALA A 310 -19.22 -9.91 22.56
C ALA A 310 -20.56 -9.61 21.86
N ARG A 311 -21.58 -9.27 22.66
CA ARG A 311 -22.80 -8.64 22.16
C ARG A 311 -22.50 -7.18 21.85
N LEU A 312 -22.95 -6.70 20.70
CA LEU A 312 -22.89 -5.28 20.31
C LEU A 312 -24.33 -4.81 20.10
N GLY A 313 -24.88 -4.12 21.10
CA GLY A 313 -26.24 -3.56 21.00
C GLY A 313 -26.27 -2.14 20.45
N ILE A 314 -25.14 -1.43 20.48
CA ILE A 314 -25.01 -0.04 20.02
C ILE A 314 -23.66 0.11 19.30
N TYR A 315 -23.66 0.85 18.20
CA TYR A 315 -22.46 1.32 17.51
C TYR A 315 -22.57 2.79 17.15
N GLN A 316 -21.49 3.54 17.24
CA GLN A 316 -21.45 4.96 16.91
C GLN A 316 -20.45 5.22 15.80
N HIS A 317 -20.84 6.05 14.83
CA HIS A 317 -19.97 6.55 13.78
C HIS A 317 -20.15 8.06 13.61
N THR A 318 -19.07 8.79 13.36
CA THR A 318 -19.10 10.25 13.18
C THR A 318 -18.72 10.60 11.75
N TYR A 319 -19.65 11.24 11.05
CA TYR A 319 -19.41 11.81 9.71
C TYR A 319 -18.90 13.24 9.88
N ASN A 320 -17.74 13.55 9.29
CA ASN A 320 -17.11 14.88 9.44
C ASN A 320 -17.49 15.87 8.33
N GLU A 321 -18.12 15.39 7.27
CA GLU A 321 -18.57 16.21 6.14
C GLU A 321 -20.09 16.15 5.99
N PRO A 322 -20.75 17.23 5.52
CA PRO A 322 -22.17 17.18 5.19
C PRO A 322 -22.40 16.36 3.92
N GLY A 323 -23.49 15.58 3.90
CA GLY A 323 -23.82 14.72 2.77
C GLY A 323 -24.91 13.70 3.09
N THR A 324 -25.28 12.90 2.10
CA THR A 324 -26.17 11.74 2.28
C THR A 324 -25.34 10.48 2.08
N TYR A 325 -25.31 9.63 3.10
CA TYR A 325 -24.50 8.41 3.14
C TYR A 325 -25.39 7.18 3.24
N THR A 326 -24.93 6.07 2.67
CA THR A 326 -25.57 4.75 2.82
C THR A 326 -24.73 3.90 3.75
N ALA A 327 -25.05 3.97 5.04
CA ALA A 327 -24.47 3.11 6.07
C ALA A 327 -24.91 1.66 5.83
N THR A 328 -23.96 0.75 5.64
CA THR A 328 -24.25 -0.65 5.30
C THR A 328 -23.65 -1.59 6.34
N PHE A 329 -24.47 -2.50 6.86
CA PHE A 329 -24.09 -3.54 7.80
C PHE A 329 -24.16 -4.89 7.10
N ILE A 330 -23.01 -5.54 6.94
CA ILE A 330 -22.93 -6.94 6.54
C ILE A 330 -22.93 -7.77 7.82
N VAL A 331 -23.97 -8.57 8.01
CA VAL A 331 -24.15 -9.38 9.20
C VAL A 331 -24.07 -10.83 8.84
N THR A 332 -23.21 -11.56 9.55
CA THR A 332 -22.92 -12.97 9.25
C THR A 332 -23.05 -13.78 10.52
N ASN A 333 -23.81 -14.88 10.45
CA ASN A 333 -23.76 -15.98 11.40
C ASN A 333 -22.96 -17.11 10.75
N ALA A 334 -22.01 -17.69 11.45
CA ALA A 334 -21.13 -18.69 10.86
C ALA A 334 -20.77 -19.77 11.88
N ASN A 335 -20.77 -21.02 11.42
CA ASN A 335 -20.20 -22.14 12.15
C ASN A 335 -19.01 -22.72 11.39
N LYS A 336 -18.46 -23.84 11.86
CA LYS A 336 -17.30 -24.50 11.23
C LYS A 336 -17.54 -24.89 9.76
N TRP A 337 -18.79 -25.05 9.34
CA TRP A 337 -19.15 -25.72 8.08
C TRP A 337 -19.88 -24.80 7.11
N ASN A 338 -20.71 -23.88 7.59
CA ASN A 338 -21.53 -23.00 6.78
C ASN A 338 -21.57 -21.58 7.38
N SER A 339 -22.07 -20.63 6.58
CA SER A 339 -22.36 -19.27 7.02
C SER A 339 -23.63 -18.77 6.35
N GLU A 340 -24.43 -18.04 7.09
CA GLU A 340 -25.58 -17.27 6.61
C GLU A 340 -25.26 -15.79 6.70
N GLN A 341 -25.67 -15.01 5.71
CA GLN A 341 -25.36 -13.58 5.63
C GLN A 341 -26.57 -12.76 5.21
N THR A 342 -26.73 -11.59 5.82
CA THR A 342 -27.69 -10.57 5.40
C THR A 342 -27.02 -9.20 5.34
N VAL A 343 -27.59 -8.33 4.53
CA VAL A 343 -27.13 -6.94 4.36
C VAL A 343 -28.27 -6.02 4.75
N ARG A 344 -27.94 -5.00 5.55
CA ARG A 344 -28.87 -3.91 5.90
C ARG A 344 -28.24 -2.58 5.57
N GLU A 345 -28.99 -1.77 4.83
CA GLU A 345 -28.58 -0.42 4.44
C GLU A 345 -29.47 0.60 5.15
N VAL A 346 -28.86 1.70 5.57
CA VAL A 346 -29.51 2.80 6.26
C VAL A 346 -29.03 4.12 5.67
N THR A 347 -29.95 4.97 5.25
CA THR A 347 -29.62 6.31 4.76
C THR A 347 -29.37 7.25 5.94
N VAL A 348 -28.22 7.93 5.93
CA VAL A 348 -27.84 8.95 6.92
C VAL A 348 -27.67 10.29 6.22
N GLU A 349 -28.49 11.27 6.58
CA GLU A 349 -28.38 12.64 6.07
C GLU A 349 -27.67 13.54 7.09
N VAL A 350 -26.51 14.07 6.73
CA VAL A 350 -25.63 14.88 7.57
C VAL A 350 -25.64 16.33 7.07
N LYS A 351 -26.03 17.26 7.95
CA LYS A 351 -26.04 18.69 7.67
C LYS A 351 -24.70 19.35 8.02
N PRO A 352 -24.39 20.54 7.47
CA PRO A 352 -23.17 21.29 7.84
C PRO A 352 -23.09 21.52 9.34
N ALA A 353 -21.87 21.54 9.91
CA ALA A 353 -21.67 21.80 11.34
C ALA A 353 -22.35 23.11 11.79
N GLN A 354 -22.86 23.12 13.03
CA GLN A 354 -23.54 24.28 13.61
C GLN A 354 -22.59 25.40 14.02
#